data_AF-A0A3D0S4W1-F1
#
_entry.id   AF-A0A3D0S4W1-F1
#
_cell.length_a   1.000
_cell.length_b   1.000
_cell.length_c   1.000
_cell.angle_alpha   90.00
_cell.angle_beta   90.00
_cell.angle_gamma   90.00
#
_symmetry.space_group_name_H-M   'P 1'
#
loop_
_entity.id
_entity.type
_entity.pdbx_description
1 polymer ?
#
loop_
_entity_poly.entity_id
_entity_poly.type
_entity_poly.pdbx_seq_one_letter_code
_entity_poly.pdbx_strand_id
1 'polypeptide(L)'
;RRRMLIGGAGAVLVGGAAAAIWATPPAARNLLGHEEWFVPDAEEGEVGVGSVPSTAMGGEVGLFTAVPAGHGDGAGLPVVVVLHGASATVDEFGEFGFPQFVTAAVEAGAPPFVLVGPE
;
A
#
# COMPACT_ATOMS: atom_id res chain seq x y z
N ARG A 1 27.97 -57.62 13.43
CA ARG A 1 28.89 -57.18 12.35
C ARG A 1 28.14 -56.15 11.49
N ARG A 2 28.67 -54.92 11.37
CA ARG A 2 28.33 -53.80 10.43
C ARG A 2 26.83 -53.36 10.41
N ARG A 3 26.39 -52.24 10.99
CA ARG A 3 26.78 -50.81 10.85
C ARG A 3 26.56 -50.29 9.41
N MET A 4 25.46 -49.58 9.19
CA MET A 4 25.32 -48.52 8.18
C MET A 4 24.22 -47.53 8.61
N LEU A 5 24.68 -46.34 9.04
CA LEU A 5 23.93 -45.09 9.21
C LEU A 5 24.38 -44.20 8.05
N ILE A 6 23.49 -43.81 7.14
CA ILE A 6 23.59 -42.65 6.24
C ILE A 6 22.13 -42.36 5.80
N GLY A 7 21.56 -41.15 5.84
CA GLY A 7 22.08 -39.82 6.08
C GLY A 7 20.91 -38.82 6.05
N GLY A 8 21.19 -37.58 6.43
CA GLY A 8 20.21 -36.59 6.87
C GLY A 8 19.18 -36.12 5.84
N ALA A 9 18.03 -35.71 6.36
CA ALA A 9 17.12 -34.76 5.73
C ALA A 9 16.73 -33.70 6.77
N GLY A 10 17.76 -33.04 7.32
CA GLY A 10 17.61 -31.77 8.04
C GLY A 10 17.89 -30.63 7.07
N ALA A 11 16.96 -30.36 6.16
CA ALA A 11 16.98 -29.15 5.35
C ALA A 11 15.86 -28.24 5.86
N VAL A 12 16.26 -27.23 6.62
CA VAL A 12 15.42 -26.13 7.08
C VAL A 12 14.89 -25.38 5.86
N LEU A 13 13.64 -25.63 5.47
CA LEU A 13 12.90 -24.90 4.44
C LEU A 13 12.42 -23.54 5.00
N VAL A 14 13.34 -22.65 5.38
CA VAL A 14 12.99 -21.27 5.77
C VAL A 14 12.91 -20.34 4.56
N GLY A 15 13.41 -20.75 3.39
CA GLY A 15 13.33 -19.95 2.15
C GLY A 15 12.08 -20.19 1.29
N GLY A 16 11.27 -21.22 1.57
CA GLY A 16 10.17 -21.64 0.70
C GLY A 16 8.89 -20.79 0.81
N ALA A 17 8.63 -20.21 1.98
CA ALA A 17 7.38 -19.49 2.23
C ALA A 17 7.26 -18.21 1.38
N ALA A 18 8.33 -17.43 1.25
CA ALA A 18 8.32 -16.21 0.46
C ALA A 18 8.17 -16.48 -1.06
N ALA A 19 8.83 -17.52 -1.57
CA ALA A 19 8.73 -17.91 -2.98
C ALA A 19 7.37 -18.54 -3.34
N ALA A 20 6.74 -19.25 -2.39
CA ALA A 20 5.43 -19.85 -2.58
C ALA A 20 4.32 -18.81 -2.76
N ILE A 21 4.37 -17.67 -2.04
CA ILE A 21 3.35 -16.61 -2.11
C ILE A 21 3.27 -15.98 -3.52
N TRP A 22 4.42 -15.79 -4.18
CA TRP A 22 4.47 -15.24 -5.54
C TRP A 22 4.05 -16.24 -6.62
N ALA A 23 4.25 -17.54 -6.38
CA ALA A 23 3.85 -18.61 -7.29
C ALA A 23 2.40 -19.10 -7.09
N THR A 24 1.67 -18.54 -6.12
CA THR A 24 0.29 -18.97 -5.81
C THR A 24 -0.71 -18.36 -6.80
N PRO A 25 -1.50 -19.18 -7.51
CA PRO A 25 -2.56 -18.68 -8.39
C PRO A 25 -3.57 -17.83 -7.61
N PRO A 26 -4.17 -16.78 -8.20
CA PRO A 26 -5.11 -15.88 -7.51
C PRO A 26 -6.21 -16.63 -6.74
N ALA A 27 -6.74 -17.71 -7.31
CA ALA A 27 -7.78 -18.54 -6.68
C ALA A 27 -7.34 -19.29 -5.41
N ALA A 28 -6.04 -19.58 -5.26
CA ALA A 28 -5.50 -20.30 -4.10
C ALA A 28 -5.07 -19.34 -2.96
N ARG A 29 -4.99 -18.03 -3.22
CA ARG A 29 -4.69 -17.00 -2.21
C ARG A 29 -5.82 -16.86 -1.18
N ASN A 30 -7.07 -16.95 -1.62
CA ASN A 30 -8.24 -16.89 -0.75
C ASN A 30 -8.31 -18.08 0.23
N LEU A 31 -7.73 -19.24 -0.13
CA LEU A 31 -7.70 -20.43 0.74
C LEU A 31 -6.62 -20.34 1.83
N LEU A 32 -5.60 -19.49 1.65
CA LEU A 32 -4.50 -19.26 2.58
C LEU A 32 -4.76 -18.10 3.54
N GLY A 33 -5.97 -17.55 3.56
CA GLY A 33 -6.34 -16.46 4.46
C GLY A 33 -5.82 -15.09 4.03
N HIS A 34 -5.64 -14.85 2.72
CA HIS A 34 -5.58 -13.48 2.24
C HIS A 34 -6.96 -12.85 2.46
N GLU A 35 -7.08 -12.06 3.52
CA GLU A 35 -8.21 -11.17 3.73
C GLU A 35 -8.36 -10.31 2.47
N GLU A 36 -9.60 -10.22 1.96
CA GLU A 36 -9.92 -9.26 0.92
C GLU A 36 -9.60 -7.87 1.46
N TRP A 37 -8.79 -7.11 0.73
CA TRP A 37 -8.38 -5.76 1.14
C TRP A 37 -9.62 -4.92 1.43
N PHE A 38 -9.75 -4.42 2.66
CA PHE A 38 -10.87 -3.59 3.04
C PHE A 38 -10.66 -2.16 2.51
N VAL A 39 -11.57 -1.72 1.67
CA VAL A 39 -11.70 -0.32 1.24
C VAL A 39 -13.11 0.15 1.64
N PRO A 40 -13.26 1.29 2.33
CA PRO A 40 -14.57 1.83 2.67
C PRO A 40 -15.40 2.13 1.42
N ASP A 41 -16.71 1.90 1.51
CA ASP A 41 -17.68 2.40 0.52
C ASP A 41 -17.96 3.89 0.82
N ALA A 42 -17.03 4.75 0.39
CA ALA A 42 -17.10 6.20 0.54
C ALA A 42 -16.74 6.87 -0.80
N GLU A 43 -17.29 8.08 -1.03
CA GLU A 43 -17.02 8.84 -2.25
C GLU A 43 -15.55 9.27 -2.31
N GLU A 44 -14.91 9.10 -3.47
CA GLU A 44 -13.59 9.65 -3.72
C GLU A 44 -13.69 11.16 -3.97
N GLY A 45 -12.85 11.95 -3.30
CA GLY A 45 -12.68 13.36 -3.64
C GLY A 45 -11.67 13.56 -4.77
N GLU A 46 -11.04 14.73 -4.82
CA GLU A 46 -10.02 15.01 -5.82
C GLU A 46 -8.75 14.19 -5.55
N VAL A 47 -8.28 13.47 -6.56
CA VAL A 47 -7.06 12.67 -6.53
C VAL A 47 -6.10 13.18 -7.60
N GLY A 48 -4.85 13.41 -7.19
CA GLY A 48 -3.78 13.84 -8.09
C GLY A 48 -2.59 12.93 -7.99
N VAL A 49 -2.08 12.49 -9.15
CA VAL A 49 -0.78 11.79 -9.26
C VAL A 49 0.05 12.54 -10.29
N GLY A 50 1.27 12.91 -9.90
CA GLY A 50 2.17 13.65 -10.78
C GLY A 50 3.59 13.67 -10.25
N SER A 51 4.41 14.56 -10.78
CA SER A 51 5.79 14.77 -10.32
C SER A 51 6.03 16.20 -9.89
N VAL A 52 6.95 16.38 -8.94
CA VAL A 52 7.43 17.68 -8.48
C VAL A 52 8.96 17.72 -8.46
N PRO A 53 9.59 18.87 -8.75
CA PRO A 53 11.03 19.00 -8.67
C PRO A 53 11.53 18.93 -7.23
N SER A 54 12.56 18.13 -7.00
CA SER A 54 13.26 18.01 -5.71
C SER A 54 14.74 18.32 -5.89
N THR A 55 15.18 19.42 -5.27
CA THR A 55 16.60 19.76 -5.20
C THR A 55 17.40 18.73 -4.42
N ALA A 56 16.82 18.14 -3.37
CA ALA A 56 17.50 17.14 -2.53
C ALA A 56 17.77 15.84 -3.30
N MET A 57 16.85 15.45 -4.19
CA MET A 57 16.97 14.26 -5.03
C MET A 57 17.64 14.54 -6.38
N GLY A 58 17.81 15.82 -6.76
CA GLY A 58 18.44 16.23 -8.01
C GLY A 58 17.58 16.00 -9.25
N GLY A 59 16.25 15.93 -9.12
CA GLY A 59 15.33 15.62 -10.21
C GLY A 59 13.87 15.69 -9.80
N GLU A 60 12.99 15.13 -10.64
CA GLU A 60 11.56 15.00 -10.36
C GLU A 60 11.31 13.81 -9.41
N VAL A 61 10.39 13.99 -8.46
CA VAL A 61 9.87 12.93 -7.57
C VAL A 61 8.37 12.79 -7.74
N GLY A 62 7.86 11.55 -7.67
CA GLY A 62 6.43 11.27 -7.70
C GLY A 62 5.73 11.87 -6.49
N LEU A 63 4.49 12.32 -6.69
CA LEU A 63 3.63 12.85 -5.64
C LEU A 63 2.18 12.42 -5.90
N PHE A 64 1.63 11.72 -4.92
CA PHE A 64 0.21 11.43 -4.79
C PHE A 64 -0.45 12.45 -3.85
N THR A 65 -1.68 12.82 -4.15
CA THR A 65 -2.56 13.63 -3.30
C THR A 65 -3.98 13.08 -3.31
N ALA A 66 -4.66 13.10 -2.16
CA ALA A 66 -6.09 12.81 -2.07
C ALA A 66 -6.78 13.77 -1.10
N VAL A 67 -7.85 14.39 -1.58
CA VAL A 67 -8.72 15.31 -0.84
C VAL A 67 -10.02 14.57 -0.50
N PRO A 68 -10.61 14.76 0.70
CA PRO A 68 -11.92 14.19 1.01
C PRO A 68 -12.99 14.77 0.09
N ALA A 69 -13.98 13.94 -0.28
CA ALA A 69 -15.09 14.35 -1.12
C ALA A 69 -15.78 15.62 -0.59
N GLY A 70 -16.21 16.49 -1.50
CA GLY A 70 -16.88 17.76 -1.18
C GLY A 70 -15.96 18.92 -0.74
N HIS A 71 -14.63 18.75 -0.75
CA HIS A 71 -13.67 19.78 -0.28
C HIS A 71 -12.85 20.45 -1.40
N GLY A 72 -13.25 20.29 -2.66
CA GLY A 72 -12.56 20.89 -3.81
C GLY A 72 -11.12 20.39 -3.93
N ASP A 73 -10.19 21.32 -4.19
CA ASP A 73 -8.76 21.05 -4.35
C ASP A 73 -8.01 20.91 -3.00
N GLY A 74 -8.72 21.01 -1.87
CA GLY A 74 -8.14 20.91 -0.53
C GLY A 74 -7.32 22.12 -0.09
N ALA A 75 -7.39 23.25 -0.80
CA ALA A 75 -6.64 24.46 -0.44
C ALA A 75 -6.98 24.95 0.99
N GLY A 76 -5.93 25.13 1.80
CA GLY A 76 -6.04 25.59 3.19
C GLY A 76 -6.35 24.49 4.21
N LEU A 77 -6.50 23.23 3.79
CA LEU A 77 -6.62 22.10 4.70
C LEU A 77 -5.24 21.67 5.26
N PRO A 78 -5.20 21.11 6.48
CA PRO A 78 -4.02 20.42 7.00
C PRO A 78 -3.61 19.24 6.09
N VAL A 79 -2.31 18.94 6.08
CA VAL A 79 -1.75 17.84 5.30
C VAL A 79 -1.26 16.73 6.22
N VAL A 80 -1.62 15.49 5.90
CA VAL A 80 -1.07 14.28 6.47
C VAL A 80 -0.19 13.60 5.42
N VAL A 81 1.08 13.40 5.76
CA VAL A 81 2.02 12.71 4.88
C VAL A 81 1.93 11.20 5.12
N VAL A 82 1.68 10.45 4.05
CA VAL A 82 1.66 8.99 4.04
C VAL A 82 2.83 8.45 3.24
N LEU A 83 3.44 7.36 3.70
CA LEU A 83 4.62 6.76 3.08
C LEU A 83 4.31 5.31 2.73
N HIS A 84 4.83 4.86 1.59
CA HIS A 84 4.77 3.47 1.21
C HIS A 84 5.94 2.66 1.75
N GLY A 85 5.79 1.33 1.66
CA GLY A 85 6.89 0.39 1.89
C GLY A 85 7.78 0.25 0.65
N ALA A 86 8.86 -0.52 0.79
CA ALA A 86 9.91 -0.65 -0.24
C ALA A 86 9.45 -1.25 -1.59
N SER A 87 8.25 -1.82 -1.67
CA SER A 87 7.76 -2.53 -2.85
C SER A 87 6.62 -1.84 -3.58
N ALA A 88 6.23 -0.64 -3.16
CA ALA A 88 5.15 0.11 -3.78
C ALA A 88 5.64 1.46 -4.32
N THR A 89 4.87 2.06 -5.22
CA THR A 89 5.09 3.41 -5.79
C THR A 89 3.87 4.30 -5.56
N VAL A 90 4.00 5.61 -5.79
CA VAL A 90 2.87 6.56 -5.63
C VAL A 90 1.67 6.25 -6.53
N ASP A 91 1.89 5.61 -7.69
CA ASP A 91 0.81 5.24 -8.62
C ASP A 91 -0.14 4.19 -8.01
N GLU A 92 0.36 3.38 -7.07
CA GLU A 92 -0.41 2.32 -6.42
C GLU A 92 -1.23 2.81 -5.22
N PHE A 93 -1.07 4.09 -4.80
CA PHE A 93 -1.76 4.63 -3.62
C PHE A 93 -3.28 4.67 -3.78
N GLY A 94 -3.75 4.89 -5.01
CA GLY A 94 -5.18 4.80 -5.33
C GLY A 94 -5.72 3.39 -5.10
N GLU A 95 -4.94 2.35 -5.40
CA GLU A 95 -5.34 0.95 -5.24
C GLU A 95 -5.44 0.53 -3.76
N PHE A 96 -4.77 1.26 -2.85
CA PHE A 96 -4.88 1.05 -1.41
C PHE A 96 -6.15 1.67 -0.80
N GLY A 97 -6.96 2.38 -1.59
CA GLY A 97 -8.22 2.97 -1.14
C GLY A 97 -8.05 4.26 -0.33
N PHE A 98 -6.87 4.90 -0.37
CA PHE A 98 -6.62 6.14 0.35
C PHE A 98 -7.63 7.27 0.06
N PRO A 99 -8.11 7.47 -1.19
CA PRO A 99 -9.16 8.45 -1.48
C PRO A 99 -10.46 8.20 -0.70
N GLN A 100 -10.90 6.95 -0.57
CA GLN A 100 -12.08 6.56 0.18
C GLN A 100 -11.85 6.67 1.68
N PHE A 101 -10.66 6.27 2.16
CA PHE A 101 -10.32 6.35 3.59
C PHE A 101 -10.30 7.79 4.11
N VAL A 102 -9.79 8.76 3.33
CA VAL A 102 -9.78 10.16 3.78
C VAL A 102 -11.20 10.72 3.87
N THR A 103 -12.07 10.41 2.90
CA THR A 103 -13.50 10.78 2.98
C THR A 103 -14.18 10.11 4.17
N ALA A 104 -14.03 8.79 4.32
CA ALA A 104 -14.65 8.03 5.41
C ALA A 104 -14.21 8.52 6.79
N ALA A 105 -12.95 8.93 6.95
CA ALA A 105 -12.46 9.50 8.20
C ALA A 105 -13.14 10.83 8.54
N VAL A 106 -13.35 11.69 7.54
CA VAL A 106 -14.07 12.97 7.70
C VAL A 106 -15.54 12.74 8.02
N GLU A 107 -16.20 11.81 7.32
CA GLU A 107 -17.59 11.42 7.61
C GLU A 107 -17.76 10.83 9.02
N ALA A 108 -16.73 10.12 9.51
CA ALA A 108 -16.67 9.62 10.88
C ALA A 108 -16.39 10.71 11.93
N GLY A 109 -16.17 11.97 11.51
CA GLY A 109 -16.05 13.13 12.40
C GLY A 109 -14.63 13.69 12.56
N ALA A 110 -13.64 13.21 11.81
CA ALA A 110 -12.34 13.86 11.77
C ALA A 110 -12.47 15.25 11.09
N PRO A 111 -11.74 16.29 11.55
CA PRO A 111 -11.61 17.52 10.78
C PRO A 111 -11.05 17.24 9.38
N PRO A 112 -11.48 17.91 8.30
CA PRO A 112 -10.98 17.67 6.95
C PRO A 112 -9.46 17.88 6.82
N PHE A 113 -8.79 16.99 6.07
CA PHE A 113 -7.36 17.04 5.78
C PHE A 113 -7.04 16.41 4.42
N VAL A 114 -5.88 16.72 3.85
CA VAL A 114 -5.38 16.15 2.60
C VAL A 114 -4.33 15.07 2.89
N LEU A 115 -4.39 13.94 2.19
CA LEU A 115 -3.30 12.97 2.16
C LEU A 115 -2.31 13.36 1.07
N VAL A 116 -1.01 13.32 1.40
CA VAL A 116 0.09 13.51 0.44
C VAL A 116 1.09 12.37 0.58
N GLY A 117 1.45 11.74 -0.54
CA GLY A 117 2.40 10.64 -0.59
C GLY A 117 3.54 10.92 -1.58
N PRO A 118 4.78 11.15 -1.13
CA PRO A 118 5.92 11.20 -2.02
C PRO A 118 6.43 9.80 -2.38
N GLU A 119 7.12 9.70 -3.53
CA GLU A 119 7.95 8.55 -3.91
C GLU A 119 9.21 8.40 -3.03
#